data_AF-A0A4C2ERJ4-F1
#
_entry.id   AF-A0A4C2ERJ4-F1
#
_cell.length_a   1.000
_cell.length_b   1.000
_cell.length_c   1.000
_cell.angle_alpha   90.00
_cell.angle_beta   90.00
_cell.angle_gamma   90.00
#
_symmetry.space_group_name_H-M   'P 1'
#
loop_
_entity.id
_entity.type
_entity.pdbx_description
1 polymer ?
#
loop_
_entity_poly.entity_id
_entity_poly.type
_entity_poly.pdbx_seq_one_letter_code
_entity_poly.pdbx_strand_id
1 'polypeptide(L)'
;MVANERGQLLLIGGVAVAIVVFSTILFAHSLAVTDGITTTGSADTIERTADHEASVERDLGRLAVETRGDDLDGFETRYEDALQNYTETHNQVAASSGGAYLNATLNESASLGNETNQMTESKFNRPGGTGSNFNWDIARSVNRVATFDLTVTRIPGMGREFIIKVEGASGDTWKMVVTEPGNKVVAITPPSGSTTTCSGYGDADIDLLSGTCDIDGTTVTFPSFTETLDAPYTVRIKKGNRARGTYRFAAIGDFPDTSYDPIDTEPYPVVPAVDVTYDTPSASYNRTVFVEVGDE
;
A
#
# COMPACT_ATOMS: atom_id res chain seq x y z
N MET A 1 85.69 0.20 20.34
CA MET A 1 84.56 -0.74 20.46
C MET A 1 83.29 0.05 20.77
N VAL A 2 82.72 0.75 19.77
CA VAL A 2 81.36 1.37 19.82
C VAL A 2 80.92 1.59 18.36
N ALA A 3 80.62 0.52 17.62
CA ALA A 3 80.09 0.63 16.25
C ALA A 3 79.12 -0.51 15.87
N ASN A 4 78.84 -1.45 16.77
CA ASN A 4 78.02 -2.63 16.47
C ASN A 4 76.59 -2.58 17.03
N GLU A 5 76.22 -1.53 17.78
CA GLU A 5 74.90 -1.45 18.42
C GLU A 5 73.89 -0.58 17.64
N ARG A 6 74.35 0.31 16.73
CA ARG A 6 73.46 1.19 15.96
C ARG A 6 72.86 0.52 14.71
N GLY A 7 73.57 -0.43 14.10
CA GLY A 7 73.07 -1.20 12.95
C GLY A 7 71.95 -2.18 13.34
N GLN A 8 72.04 -2.78 14.55
CA GLN A 8 71.01 -3.68 15.06
C GLN A 8 69.76 -2.94 15.58
N LEU A 9 69.90 -1.73 16.12
CA LEU A 9 68.75 -0.92 16.54
C LEU A 9 67.89 -0.45 15.37
N LEU A 10 68.49 -0.15 14.21
CA LEU A 10 67.74 0.16 12.98
C LEU A 10 67.01 -1.06 12.41
N LEU A 11 67.62 -2.25 12.51
CA LEU A 11 67.04 -3.48 11.98
C LEU A 11 65.86 -3.97 12.84
N ILE A 12 65.95 -3.83 14.16
CA ILE A 12 64.84 -4.14 15.09
C ILE A 12 63.70 -3.12 14.95
N GLY A 13 64.02 -1.82 14.78
CA GLY A 13 63.02 -0.78 14.53
C GLY A 13 62.25 -0.99 13.21
N GLY A 14 62.95 -1.37 12.13
CA GLY A 14 62.33 -1.64 10.84
C GLY A 14 61.38 -2.85 10.84
N VAL A 15 61.75 -3.92 11.54
CA VAL A 15 60.89 -5.12 11.67
C VAL A 15 59.67 -4.84 12.54
N ALA A 16 59.80 -4.06 13.62
CA ALA A 16 58.65 -3.68 14.45
C ALA A 16 57.63 -2.84 13.67
N VAL A 17 58.09 -1.88 12.86
CA VAL A 17 57.21 -1.07 11.99
C VAL A 17 56.57 -1.93 10.90
N ALA A 18 57.30 -2.86 10.28
CA ALA A 18 56.74 -3.77 9.29
C ALA A 18 55.64 -4.66 9.86
N ILE A 19 55.81 -5.18 11.09
CA ILE A 19 54.80 -6.00 11.76
C ILE A 19 53.54 -5.17 12.08
N VAL A 20 53.69 -3.93 12.54
CA VAL A 20 52.54 -3.03 12.77
C VAL A 20 51.80 -2.75 11.47
N VAL A 21 52.50 -2.45 10.37
CA VAL A 21 51.88 -2.19 9.05
C VAL A 21 51.16 -3.44 8.52
N PHE A 22 51.77 -4.62 8.61
CA PHE A 22 51.11 -5.89 8.23
C PHE A 22 49.91 -6.22 9.13
N SER A 23 49.97 -5.89 10.42
CA SER A 23 48.85 -6.07 11.35
C SER A 23 47.68 -5.12 11.06
N THR A 24 47.95 -3.88 10.66
CA THR A 24 46.90 -2.95 10.20
C THR A 24 46.27 -3.36 8.87
N ILE A 25 47.03 -3.95 7.94
CA ILE A 25 46.48 -4.48 6.68
C ILE A 25 45.57 -5.69 6.94
N LEU A 26 45.92 -6.54 7.91
CA LEU A 26 45.08 -7.67 8.31
C LEU A 26 43.81 -7.23 9.07
N PHE A 27 43.89 -6.16 9.87
CA PHE A 27 42.71 -5.59 10.54
C PHE A 27 41.74 -4.88 9.58
N ALA A 28 42.23 -4.36 8.45
CA ALA A 28 41.37 -3.82 7.40
C ALA A 28 40.59 -4.89 6.61
N HIS A 29 40.84 -6.19 6.85
CA HIS A 29 40.15 -7.30 6.20
C HIS A 29 39.20 -8.09 7.13
N SER A 30 38.94 -7.65 8.37
CA SER A 30 38.24 -8.47 9.37
C SER A 30 37.04 -7.80 10.08
N LEU A 31 36.62 -6.59 9.73
CA LEU A 31 35.45 -5.96 10.37
C LEU A 31 34.56 -5.24 9.36
N ALA A 32 33.78 -6.04 8.62
CA ALA A 32 32.37 -5.76 8.28
C ALA A 32 31.82 -6.97 7.51
N VAL A 33 31.55 -8.07 8.21
CA VAL A 33 30.63 -9.11 7.74
C VAL A 33 29.41 -9.03 8.64
N THR A 34 28.35 -8.37 8.18
CA THR A 34 26.96 -8.86 8.26
C THR A 34 26.16 -8.10 7.18
N ASP A 35 25.44 -8.87 6.37
CA ASP A 35 24.61 -8.55 5.19
C ASP A 35 25.34 -8.24 3.87
N GLY A 36 25.10 -9.11 2.89
CA GLY A 36 25.97 -9.35 1.74
C GLY A 36 25.91 -8.28 0.67
N ILE A 37 26.98 -7.49 0.58
CA ILE A 37 27.40 -6.87 -0.68
C ILE A 37 28.88 -7.18 -0.86
N THR A 38 29.21 -8.17 -1.69
CA THR A 38 30.58 -8.39 -2.17
C THR A 38 30.93 -7.27 -3.15
N THR A 39 31.40 -6.13 -2.63
CA THR A 39 31.76 -4.96 -3.44
C THR A 39 33.27 -4.89 -3.64
N THR A 40 33.75 -5.33 -4.80
CA THR A 40 35.01 -4.85 -5.37
C THR A 40 34.68 -3.98 -6.58
N GLY A 41 34.30 -2.72 -6.33
CA GLY A 41 33.95 -1.74 -7.37
C GLY A 41 34.03 -0.31 -6.83
N SER A 42 34.74 0.57 -7.56
CA SER A 42 35.01 1.97 -7.25
C SER A 42 33.74 2.81 -7.01
N ALA A 43 33.85 3.95 -6.32
CA ALA A 43 32.74 4.85 -5.99
C ALA A 43 31.77 5.17 -7.16
N ASP A 44 32.27 5.24 -8.40
CA ASP A 44 31.46 5.42 -9.62
C ASP A 44 30.41 4.30 -9.85
N THR A 45 30.67 3.08 -9.38
CA THR A 45 29.73 1.95 -9.47
C THR A 45 28.64 2.00 -8.41
N ILE A 46 28.88 2.70 -7.29
CA ILE A 46 27.90 2.86 -6.21
C ILE A 46 26.88 3.95 -6.61
N GLU A 47 27.35 5.08 -7.14
CA GLU A 47 26.49 6.17 -7.61
C GLU A 47 25.57 5.70 -8.76
N ARG A 48 26.12 4.94 -9.71
CA ARG A 48 25.34 4.37 -10.83
C ARG A 48 24.32 3.31 -10.40
N THR A 49 24.57 2.59 -9.31
CA THR A 49 23.63 1.60 -8.75
C THR A 49 22.48 2.31 -8.03
N ALA A 50 22.77 3.35 -7.25
CA ALA A 50 21.75 4.15 -6.57
C ALA A 50 20.78 4.85 -7.55
N ASP A 51 21.31 5.43 -8.64
CA ASP A 51 20.49 6.05 -9.68
C ASP A 51 19.59 5.02 -10.40
N HIS A 52 20.10 3.81 -10.61
CA HIS A 52 19.33 2.72 -11.20
C HIS A 52 18.22 2.25 -10.26
N GLU A 53 18.51 2.10 -8.97
CA GLU A 53 17.53 1.73 -7.95
C GLU A 53 16.37 2.74 -7.88
N ALA A 54 16.69 4.04 -7.83
CA ALA A 54 15.67 5.08 -7.83
C ALA A 54 14.82 5.09 -9.12
N SER A 55 15.40 4.71 -10.25
CA SER A 55 14.65 4.55 -11.51
C SER A 55 13.70 3.36 -11.46
N VAL A 56 14.16 2.21 -10.95
CA VAL A 56 13.32 1.01 -10.81
C VAL A 56 12.15 1.27 -9.86
N GLU A 57 12.40 1.87 -8.69
CA GLU A 57 11.32 2.21 -7.74
C GLU A 57 10.26 3.12 -8.36
N ARG A 58 10.69 4.12 -9.12
CA ARG A 58 9.77 5.04 -9.81
C ARG A 58 8.97 4.31 -10.89
N ASP A 59 9.60 3.43 -11.66
CA ASP A 59 8.91 2.63 -12.67
C ASP A 59 7.89 1.68 -12.03
N LEU A 60 8.25 1.01 -10.93
CA LEU A 60 7.35 0.15 -10.15
C LEU A 60 6.15 0.93 -9.61
N GLY A 61 6.39 2.15 -9.11
CA GLY A 61 5.35 3.09 -8.66
C GLY A 61 4.36 3.45 -9.76
N ARG A 62 4.89 3.89 -10.91
CA ARG A 62 4.06 4.21 -12.09
C ARG A 62 3.25 3.00 -12.54
N LEU A 63 3.87 1.82 -12.58
CA LEU A 63 3.20 0.58 -12.99
C LEU A 63 2.07 0.21 -12.03
N ALA A 64 2.27 0.40 -10.72
CA ALA A 64 1.24 0.15 -9.72
C ALA A 64 0.04 1.09 -9.90
N VAL A 65 0.27 2.38 -10.16
CA VAL A 65 -0.78 3.36 -10.48
C VAL A 65 -1.55 2.96 -11.74
N GLU A 66 -0.83 2.69 -12.84
CA GLU A 66 -1.42 2.33 -14.13
C GLU A 66 -2.25 1.04 -14.07
N THR A 67 -1.78 0.06 -13.28
CA THR A 67 -2.43 -1.25 -13.17
C THR A 67 -3.64 -1.24 -12.22
N ARG A 68 -3.62 -0.35 -11.23
CA ARG A 68 -4.74 -0.16 -10.31
C ARG A 68 -5.96 0.32 -11.06
N GLY A 69 -5.82 1.34 -11.92
CA GLY A 69 -6.94 1.88 -12.70
C GLY A 69 -8.16 2.21 -11.83
N ASP A 70 -9.35 2.12 -12.41
CA ASP A 70 -10.63 2.38 -11.73
C ASP A 70 -11.28 1.11 -11.12
N ASP A 71 -10.69 -0.07 -11.32
CA ASP A 71 -11.28 -1.36 -10.94
C ASP A 71 -10.27 -2.18 -10.14
N LEU A 72 -10.64 -2.64 -8.95
CA LEU A 72 -9.73 -3.31 -8.03
C LEU A 72 -9.74 -4.83 -8.19
N ASP A 73 -10.69 -5.39 -8.94
CA ASP A 73 -10.75 -6.82 -9.19
C ASP A 73 -9.55 -7.27 -10.03
N GLY A 74 -8.75 -8.16 -9.44
CA GLY A 74 -7.56 -8.71 -10.09
C GLY A 74 -6.39 -7.73 -10.16
N PHE A 75 -6.34 -6.70 -9.30
CA PHE A 75 -5.17 -5.81 -9.22
C PHE A 75 -3.88 -6.62 -9.05
N GLU A 76 -3.87 -7.59 -8.15
CA GLU A 76 -2.73 -8.47 -7.87
C GLU A 76 -2.27 -9.17 -9.15
N THR A 77 -3.17 -9.89 -9.81
CA THR A 77 -2.86 -10.60 -11.07
C THR A 77 -2.39 -9.67 -12.17
N ARG A 78 -3.08 -8.53 -12.37
CA ARG A 78 -2.67 -7.57 -13.40
C ARG A 78 -1.32 -6.95 -13.08
N TYR A 79 -1.03 -6.69 -11.80
CA TYR A 79 0.23 -6.09 -11.37
C TYR A 79 1.37 -7.11 -11.49
N GLU A 80 1.14 -8.37 -11.15
CA GLU A 80 2.07 -9.47 -11.43
C GLU A 80 2.37 -9.60 -12.91
N ASP A 81 1.36 -9.61 -13.78
CA ASP A 81 1.52 -9.66 -15.24
C ASP A 81 2.33 -8.45 -15.74
N ALA A 82 2.06 -7.27 -15.20
CA ALA A 82 2.75 -6.03 -15.52
C ALA A 82 4.23 -6.08 -15.09
N LEU A 83 4.51 -6.59 -13.88
CA LEU A 83 5.87 -6.78 -13.35
C LEU A 83 6.65 -7.80 -14.18
N GLN A 84 6.00 -8.88 -14.61
CA GLN A 84 6.60 -9.87 -15.49
C GLN A 84 6.96 -9.25 -16.84
N ASN A 85 6.06 -8.51 -17.47
CA ASN A 85 6.32 -7.83 -18.75
C ASN A 85 7.43 -6.78 -18.62
N TYR A 86 7.43 -6.00 -17.54
CA TYR A 86 8.50 -5.05 -17.22
C TYR A 86 9.86 -5.76 -17.10
N THR A 87 9.89 -6.86 -16.34
CA THR A 87 11.07 -7.70 -16.14
C THR A 87 11.61 -8.26 -17.46
N GLU A 88 10.74 -8.84 -18.31
CA GLU A 88 11.10 -9.39 -19.61
C GLU A 88 11.66 -8.32 -20.55
N THR A 89 10.97 -7.18 -20.65
CA THR A 89 11.38 -6.05 -21.49
C THR A 89 12.71 -5.46 -21.03
N HIS A 90 12.87 -5.24 -19.73
CA HIS A 90 14.10 -4.73 -19.14
C HIS A 90 15.28 -5.68 -19.43
N ASN A 91 15.09 -6.99 -19.21
CA ASN A 91 16.11 -8.00 -19.45
C ASN A 91 16.50 -8.10 -20.92
N GLN A 92 15.56 -7.97 -21.85
CA GLN A 92 15.85 -7.98 -23.27
C GLN A 92 16.75 -6.80 -23.69
N VAL A 93 16.49 -5.61 -23.13
CA VAL A 93 17.32 -4.42 -23.38
C VAL A 93 18.67 -4.54 -22.69
N ALA A 94 18.71 -4.95 -21.42
CA ALA A 94 19.92 -5.06 -20.62
C ALA A 94 20.89 -6.16 -21.11
N ALA A 95 20.36 -7.24 -21.68
CA ALA A 95 21.16 -8.29 -22.33
C ALA A 95 22.00 -7.73 -23.49
N SER A 96 21.52 -6.68 -24.17
CA SER A 96 22.27 -6.04 -25.26
C SER A 96 23.39 -5.11 -24.79
N SER A 97 23.34 -4.62 -23.54
CA SER A 97 24.21 -3.55 -23.04
C SER A 97 25.18 -3.94 -21.93
N GLY A 98 25.07 -5.14 -21.33
CA GLY A 98 26.00 -5.53 -20.27
C GLY A 98 25.69 -6.79 -19.47
N GLY A 99 24.65 -7.55 -19.81
CA GLY A 99 24.32 -8.80 -19.11
C GLY A 99 23.79 -8.60 -17.70
N ALA A 100 23.06 -7.50 -17.48
CA ALA A 100 22.29 -7.31 -16.25
C ALA A 100 20.94 -8.03 -16.35
N TYR A 101 20.51 -8.60 -15.23
CA TYR A 101 19.25 -9.31 -15.08
C TYR A 101 18.49 -8.68 -13.90
N LEU A 102 17.26 -8.29 -14.14
CA LEU A 102 16.30 -7.81 -13.17
C LEU A 102 15.21 -8.87 -13.03
N ASN A 103 14.70 -9.07 -11.83
CA ASN A 103 13.46 -9.81 -11.59
C ASN A 103 12.66 -9.07 -10.52
N ALA A 104 11.43 -8.71 -10.84
CA ALA A 104 10.51 -8.03 -9.92
C ALA A 104 9.25 -8.88 -9.74
N THR A 105 8.91 -9.22 -8.50
CA THR A 105 7.75 -10.06 -8.17
C THR A 105 6.95 -9.45 -7.02
N LEU A 106 5.62 -9.47 -7.12
CA LEU A 106 4.76 -9.03 -6.02
C LEU A 106 4.92 -9.96 -4.82
N ASN A 107 5.10 -9.38 -3.64
CA ASN A 107 5.11 -10.08 -2.38
C ASN A 107 3.86 -9.69 -1.59
N GLU A 108 2.77 -10.42 -1.81
CA GLU A 108 1.49 -10.18 -1.13
C GLU A 108 1.63 -10.27 0.40
N SER A 109 2.48 -11.18 0.89
CA SER A 109 2.66 -11.39 2.34
C SER A 109 3.40 -10.26 3.05
N ALA A 110 4.27 -9.56 2.33
CA ALA A 110 4.95 -8.36 2.82
C ALA A 110 4.17 -7.07 2.51
N SER A 111 3.19 -7.14 1.60
CA SER A 111 2.35 -6.00 1.25
C SER A 111 1.50 -5.55 2.43
N LEU A 112 1.20 -4.25 2.49
CA LEU A 112 0.44 -3.68 3.59
C LEU A 112 -1.00 -3.40 3.16
N GLY A 113 -1.93 -3.81 4.00
CA GLY A 113 -3.35 -3.53 3.84
C GLY A 113 -4.22 -4.78 3.97
N ASN A 114 -5.49 -4.53 4.20
CA ASN A 114 -6.51 -5.56 4.26
C ASN A 114 -7.74 -5.09 3.49
N GLU A 115 -8.49 -6.05 2.98
CA GLU A 115 -9.77 -5.85 2.34
C GLU A 115 -10.87 -6.55 3.15
N THR A 116 -12.05 -5.95 3.16
CA THR A 116 -13.31 -6.64 3.45
C THR A 116 -14.33 -6.31 2.36
N ASN A 117 -15.11 -7.29 1.96
CA ASN A 117 -16.11 -7.13 0.93
C ASN A 117 -17.39 -7.91 1.23
N GLN A 118 -18.45 -7.51 0.52
CA GLN A 118 -19.71 -8.22 0.47
C GLN A 118 -20.13 -8.30 -1.00
N MET A 119 -19.71 -9.35 -1.69
CA MET A 119 -19.96 -9.52 -3.14
C MET A 119 -21.41 -9.88 -3.48
N THR A 120 -22.16 -10.43 -2.53
CA THR A 120 -23.56 -10.83 -2.74
C THR A 120 -24.51 -9.88 -2.06
N GLU A 121 -25.63 -9.55 -2.72
CA GLU A 121 -26.61 -8.62 -2.17
C GLU A 121 -27.17 -9.13 -0.82
N SER A 122 -26.80 -8.44 0.25
CA SER A 122 -27.25 -8.76 1.60
C SER A 122 -27.40 -7.49 2.42
N LYS A 123 -27.90 -7.65 3.66
CA LYS A 123 -27.92 -6.53 4.61
C LYS A 123 -26.49 -6.20 5.03
N PHE A 124 -26.19 -4.93 5.24
CA PHE A 124 -24.91 -4.43 5.78
C PHE A 124 -24.72 -4.73 7.28
N ASN A 125 -25.02 -5.96 7.69
CA ASN A 125 -24.82 -6.42 9.05
C ASN A 125 -23.33 -6.64 9.28
N ARG A 126 -22.95 -6.64 10.57
CA ARG A 126 -21.61 -6.99 11.00
C ARG A 126 -21.23 -8.40 10.50
N PRO A 127 -20.09 -8.57 9.81
CA PRO A 127 -19.52 -9.89 9.51
C PRO A 127 -19.29 -10.71 10.81
N GLY A 128 -19.43 -12.03 10.77
CA GLY A 128 -19.35 -12.90 11.95
C GLY A 128 -20.41 -12.70 13.07
N GLY A 129 -21.45 -11.87 12.86
CA GLY A 129 -22.43 -11.55 13.90
C GLY A 129 -23.64 -12.48 13.96
N THR A 130 -23.79 -13.27 15.03
CA THR A 130 -25.11 -13.78 15.45
C THR A 130 -25.79 -12.74 16.35
N GLY A 131 -26.63 -11.87 15.78
CA GLY A 131 -27.46 -10.95 16.57
C GLY A 131 -27.84 -9.63 15.89
N SER A 132 -28.49 -8.76 16.67
CA SER A 132 -29.05 -7.46 16.27
C SER A 132 -28.01 -6.32 16.12
N ASN A 133 -26.73 -6.61 15.92
CA ASN A 133 -25.68 -5.59 15.87
C ASN A 133 -25.61 -4.98 14.45
N PHE A 134 -26.47 -3.99 14.22
CA PHE A 134 -26.57 -3.24 12.96
C PHE A 134 -25.71 -1.97 12.94
N ASN A 135 -24.96 -1.70 14.02
CA ASN A 135 -23.93 -0.68 14.06
C ASN A 135 -22.60 -1.38 14.32
N TRP A 136 -21.61 -1.11 13.49
CA TRP A 136 -20.31 -1.76 13.61
C TRP A 136 -19.24 -0.90 12.92
N ASP A 137 -17.99 -1.09 13.36
CA ASP A 137 -16.83 -0.39 12.82
C ASP A 137 -16.25 -1.26 11.71
N ILE A 138 -16.12 -0.70 10.50
CA ILE A 138 -15.45 -1.35 9.38
C ILE A 138 -13.95 -1.38 9.65
N ALA A 139 -13.38 -0.21 9.94
CA ALA A 139 -11.98 -0.12 10.32
C ALA A 139 -11.73 1.09 11.22
N ARG A 140 -10.67 1.01 12.01
CA ARG A 140 -10.17 2.03 12.93
C ARG A 140 -8.73 2.37 12.59
N SER A 141 -8.26 3.52 13.06
CA SER A 141 -6.87 3.95 12.86
C SER A 141 -6.42 3.86 11.40
N VAL A 142 -7.33 4.15 10.47
CA VAL A 142 -7.10 3.96 9.03
C VAL A 142 -6.23 5.09 8.51
N ASN A 143 -5.02 4.78 8.08
CA ASN A 143 -4.08 5.77 7.56
C ASN A 143 -4.25 6.00 6.07
N ARG A 144 -4.63 4.95 5.34
CA ARG A 144 -4.77 4.97 3.89
C ARG A 144 -5.92 4.09 3.44
N VAL A 145 -6.66 4.53 2.44
CA VAL A 145 -7.76 3.79 1.82
C VAL A 145 -7.43 3.62 0.34
N ALA A 146 -7.48 2.40 -0.17
CA ALA A 146 -7.34 2.11 -1.60
C ALA A 146 -8.69 2.13 -2.31
N THR A 147 -9.76 1.73 -1.62
CA THR A 147 -11.12 1.70 -2.16
C THR A 147 -12.14 1.83 -1.06
N PHE A 148 -13.26 2.48 -1.39
CA PHE A 148 -14.47 2.40 -0.60
C PHE A 148 -15.71 2.51 -1.48
N ASP A 149 -16.09 1.39 -2.10
CA ASP A 149 -17.24 1.28 -2.98
C ASP A 149 -18.45 0.68 -2.26
N LEU A 150 -19.63 1.18 -2.60
CA LEU A 150 -20.89 0.77 -2.01
C LEU A 150 -22.00 0.82 -3.05
N THR A 151 -22.69 -0.30 -3.26
CA THR A 151 -23.96 -0.31 -3.99
C THR A 151 -25.10 -0.52 -3.01
N VAL A 152 -26.08 0.39 -2.96
CA VAL A 152 -27.30 0.24 -2.15
C VAL A 152 -28.48 -0.10 -3.05
N THR A 153 -28.95 -1.34 -2.98
CA THR A 153 -30.06 -1.84 -3.79
C THR A 153 -31.42 -1.50 -3.18
N ARG A 154 -31.56 -1.54 -1.85
CA ARG A 154 -32.87 -1.38 -1.20
C ARG A 154 -32.80 -0.96 0.26
N ILE A 155 -33.74 -0.10 0.66
CA ILE A 155 -34.00 0.26 2.07
C ILE A 155 -35.42 -0.18 2.44
N PRO A 156 -35.61 -1.40 3.00
CA PRO A 156 -36.95 -1.91 3.29
C PRO A 156 -37.69 -1.10 4.36
N GLY A 157 -38.64 -0.26 3.94
CA GLY A 157 -39.63 0.40 4.80
C GLY A 157 -39.47 1.93 4.85
N MET A 158 -40.59 2.65 4.83
CA MET A 158 -40.61 4.13 4.82
C MET A 158 -39.94 4.73 6.06
N GLY A 159 -39.17 5.81 5.85
CA GLY A 159 -38.51 6.58 6.92
C GLY A 159 -37.32 5.89 7.57
N ARG A 160 -36.79 4.82 6.96
CA ARG A 160 -35.56 4.17 7.41
C ARG A 160 -34.34 4.81 6.75
N GLU A 161 -33.24 4.75 7.50
CA GLU A 161 -31.97 5.33 7.12
C GLU A 161 -30.89 4.28 7.27
N PHE A 162 -30.00 4.23 6.29
CA PHE A 162 -28.69 3.61 6.38
C PHE A 162 -27.63 4.70 6.43
N ILE A 163 -26.58 4.53 7.23
CA ILE A 163 -25.61 5.60 7.48
C ILE A 163 -24.20 5.04 7.43
N ILE A 164 -23.33 5.70 6.67
CA ILE A 164 -21.88 5.57 6.79
C ILE A 164 -21.36 6.82 7.50
N LYS A 165 -20.56 6.62 8.54
CA LYS A 165 -19.89 7.70 9.30
C LYS A 165 -18.38 7.49 9.21
N VAL A 166 -17.66 8.49 8.75
CA VAL A 166 -16.20 8.55 8.81
C VAL A 166 -15.82 9.65 9.80
N GLU A 167 -14.93 9.35 10.73
CA GLU A 167 -14.44 10.27 11.74
C GLU A 167 -12.92 10.42 11.57
N GLY A 168 -12.43 11.65 11.40
CA GLY A 168 -11.01 11.94 11.25
C GLY A 168 -10.29 12.13 12.57
N ALA A 169 -8.99 12.40 12.51
CA ALA A 169 -8.12 12.54 13.69
C ALA A 169 -8.54 13.65 14.65
N SER A 170 -9.10 14.75 14.11
CA SER A 170 -9.61 15.90 14.89
C SER A 170 -10.93 15.60 15.62
N GLY A 171 -11.58 14.46 15.33
CA GLY A 171 -12.94 14.14 15.75
C GLY A 171 -14.03 14.69 14.83
N ASP A 172 -13.65 15.44 13.79
CA ASP A 172 -14.57 15.88 12.75
C ASP A 172 -15.18 14.69 12.01
N THR A 173 -16.41 14.86 11.53
CA THR A 173 -17.21 13.77 10.98
C THR A 173 -17.69 14.09 9.57
N TRP A 174 -17.41 13.17 8.66
CA TRP A 174 -18.07 13.06 7.37
C TRP A 174 -19.18 12.00 7.46
N LYS A 175 -20.34 12.27 6.85
CA LYS A 175 -21.52 11.42 7.01
C LYS A 175 -22.29 11.27 5.70
N MET A 176 -22.55 10.03 5.32
CA MET A 176 -23.52 9.68 4.29
C MET A 176 -24.78 9.07 4.93
N VAL A 177 -25.95 9.48 4.44
CA VAL A 177 -27.25 8.95 4.84
C VAL A 177 -28.02 8.55 3.58
N VAL A 178 -28.44 7.30 3.52
CA VAL A 178 -29.29 6.79 2.44
C VAL A 178 -30.70 6.53 2.97
N THR A 179 -31.71 7.00 2.24
CA THR A 179 -33.13 6.82 2.54
C THR A 179 -33.91 6.45 1.29
N GLU A 180 -35.11 5.88 1.47
CA GLU A 180 -35.99 5.51 0.34
C GLU A 180 -37.46 5.83 0.68
N PRO A 181 -37.85 7.13 0.77
CA PRO A 181 -39.25 7.54 1.02
C PRO A 181 -40.18 7.31 -0.19
N GLY A 182 -39.61 7.00 -1.36
CA GLY A 182 -40.32 6.66 -2.59
C GLY A 182 -39.34 6.39 -3.74
N ASN A 183 -38.29 7.22 -3.80
CA ASN A 183 -37.07 7.01 -4.58
C ASN A 183 -35.86 6.93 -3.62
N LYS A 184 -34.74 6.36 -4.05
CA LYS A 184 -33.49 6.35 -3.27
C LYS A 184 -32.92 7.76 -3.23
N VAL A 185 -32.50 8.19 -2.03
CA VAL A 185 -31.89 9.49 -1.77
C VAL A 185 -30.65 9.27 -0.91
N VAL A 186 -29.50 9.63 -1.46
CA VAL A 186 -28.19 9.62 -0.82
C VAL A 186 -27.83 11.06 -0.47
N ALA A 187 -27.76 11.38 0.82
CA ALA A 187 -27.39 12.69 1.33
C ALA A 187 -26.02 12.62 2.02
N ILE A 188 -25.09 13.45 1.55
CA ILE A 188 -23.68 13.42 1.95
C ILE A 188 -23.33 14.75 2.59
N THR A 189 -22.86 14.69 3.84
CA THR A 189 -22.55 15.86 4.66
C THR A 189 -21.09 15.80 5.10
N PRO A 190 -20.21 16.62 4.50
CA PRO A 190 -18.83 16.78 4.97
C PRO A 190 -18.80 17.48 6.35
N PRO A 191 -17.65 17.44 7.06
CA PRO A 191 -17.51 18.11 8.35
C PRO A 191 -17.72 19.63 8.28
N SER A 192 -17.37 20.23 7.14
CA SER A 192 -17.66 21.62 6.81
C SER A 192 -18.17 21.72 5.37
N GLY A 193 -19.10 22.65 5.12
CA GLY A 193 -19.72 22.84 3.80
C GLY A 193 -21.18 22.42 3.73
N SER A 194 -21.70 22.33 2.50
CA SER A 194 -23.10 22.01 2.21
C SER A 194 -23.31 20.52 2.02
N THR A 195 -24.50 20.03 2.37
CA THR A 195 -24.92 18.67 2.06
C THR A 195 -25.17 18.51 0.55
N THR A 196 -24.51 17.54 -0.07
CA THR A 196 -24.80 17.12 -1.45
C THR A 196 -25.85 16.01 -1.45
N THR A 197 -26.74 16.01 -2.43
CA THR A 197 -27.79 14.99 -2.55
C THR A 197 -27.81 14.37 -3.95
N CYS A 198 -27.85 13.05 -3.99
CA CYS A 198 -27.97 12.21 -5.18
C CYS A 198 -29.26 11.38 -5.04
N SER A 199 -30.12 11.32 -6.06
CA SER A 199 -31.42 10.64 -5.93
C SER A 199 -31.95 10.07 -7.25
N GLY A 200 -32.58 8.90 -7.20
CA GLY A 200 -33.14 8.19 -8.35
C GLY A 200 -33.91 6.93 -7.94
N TYR A 201 -34.36 6.10 -8.90
CA TYR A 201 -35.25 4.96 -8.62
C TYR A 201 -34.54 3.59 -8.61
N GLY A 202 -33.40 3.48 -9.29
CA GLY A 202 -32.54 2.30 -9.32
C GLY A 202 -31.53 2.26 -8.19
N ASP A 203 -30.58 1.34 -8.31
CA ASP A 203 -29.53 1.11 -7.32
C ASP A 203 -28.62 2.33 -7.21
N ALA A 204 -28.09 2.57 -6.01
CA ALA A 204 -27.17 3.67 -5.78
C ALA A 204 -25.74 3.15 -5.68
N ASP A 205 -24.97 3.39 -6.74
CA ASP A 205 -23.55 3.08 -6.83
C ASP A 205 -22.76 4.29 -6.33
N ILE A 206 -22.02 4.11 -5.25
CA ILE A 206 -21.36 5.19 -4.52
C ILE A 206 -19.91 4.80 -4.31
N ASP A 207 -19.01 5.61 -4.86
CA ASP A 207 -17.59 5.56 -4.56
C ASP A 207 -17.28 6.69 -3.57
N LEU A 208 -17.03 6.31 -2.31
CA LEU A 208 -16.78 7.25 -1.23
C LEU A 208 -15.37 7.83 -1.28
N LEU A 209 -14.45 7.23 -2.05
CA LEU A 209 -13.07 7.69 -2.20
C LEU A 209 -12.97 8.71 -3.34
N SER A 210 -13.50 8.42 -4.53
CA SER A 210 -13.55 9.36 -5.67
C SER A 210 -14.60 10.45 -5.51
N GLY A 211 -15.57 10.26 -4.61
CA GLY A 211 -16.59 11.24 -4.33
C GLY A 211 -17.72 11.24 -5.38
N THR A 212 -18.15 10.07 -5.84
CA THR A 212 -19.18 9.94 -6.88
C THR A 212 -20.38 9.12 -6.41
N CYS A 213 -21.57 9.51 -6.87
CA CYS A 213 -22.81 8.76 -6.67
C CYS A 213 -23.56 8.69 -8.00
N ASP A 214 -23.82 7.49 -8.49
CA ASP A 214 -24.66 7.23 -9.65
C ASP A 214 -25.95 6.52 -9.23
N ILE A 215 -27.08 7.03 -9.72
CA ILE A 215 -28.38 6.34 -9.63
C ILE A 215 -29.07 6.45 -10.98
N ASP A 216 -29.35 5.31 -11.61
CA ASP A 216 -29.96 5.22 -12.95
C ASP A 216 -29.20 6.03 -14.04
N GLY A 217 -27.85 6.06 -13.98
CA GLY A 217 -27.01 6.80 -14.93
C GLY A 217 -26.98 8.31 -14.71
N THR A 218 -27.53 8.79 -13.58
CA THR A 218 -27.37 10.17 -13.14
C THR A 218 -26.25 10.24 -12.10
N THR A 219 -25.08 10.71 -12.54
CA THR A 219 -23.91 10.85 -11.67
C THR A 219 -23.85 12.23 -11.01
N VAL A 220 -23.63 12.26 -9.71
CA VAL A 220 -23.40 13.47 -8.89
C VAL A 220 -22.06 13.33 -8.18
N THR A 221 -21.27 14.39 -8.16
CA THR A 221 -20.00 14.44 -7.41
C THR A 221 -20.16 15.13 -6.05
N PHE A 222 -19.37 14.74 -5.07
CA PHE A 222 -19.36 15.28 -3.72
C PHE A 222 -17.95 15.29 -3.12
N PRO A 223 -17.67 16.14 -2.12
CA PRO A 223 -16.37 16.14 -1.46
C PRO A 223 -16.11 14.82 -0.73
N SER A 224 -15.01 14.16 -1.09
CA SER A 224 -14.61 12.90 -0.48
C SER A 224 -14.24 13.09 1.00
N PHE A 225 -14.32 12.01 1.79
CA PHE A 225 -13.90 12.08 3.18
C PHE A 225 -12.38 12.29 3.30
N THR A 226 -11.58 11.83 2.34
CA THR A 226 -10.12 12.02 2.31
C THR A 226 -9.71 13.45 1.98
N GLU A 227 -10.55 14.20 1.26
CA GLU A 227 -10.33 15.63 0.96
C GLU A 227 -10.73 16.55 2.11
N THR A 228 -11.55 16.07 3.04
CA THR A 228 -12.23 16.91 4.06
C THR A 228 -11.87 16.56 5.49
N LEU A 229 -11.25 15.41 5.73
CA LEU A 229 -10.79 14.95 7.03
C LEU A 229 -9.31 14.58 6.95
N ASP A 230 -8.61 14.74 8.07
CA ASP A 230 -7.26 14.23 8.23
C ASP A 230 -7.27 12.80 8.81
N ALA A 231 -6.42 11.94 8.27
CA ALA A 231 -6.13 10.63 8.82
C ALA A 231 -5.44 10.73 10.21
N PRO A 232 -5.56 9.72 11.08
CA PRO A 232 -6.25 8.44 10.86
C PRO A 232 -7.77 8.53 10.94
N TYR A 233 -8.45 7.69 10.16
CA TYR A 233 -9.91 7.61 10.13
C TYR A 233 -10.46 6.47 10.97
N THR A 234 -11.69 6.64 11.44
CA THR A 234 -12.55 5.55 11.91
C THR A 234 -13.81 5.49 11.05
N VAL A 235 -14.00 4.37 10.36
CA VAL A 235 -15.10 4.13 9.42
C VAL A 235 -16.14 3.23 10.08
N ARG A 236 -17.41 3.66 10.07
CA ARG A 236 -18.51 2.97 10.75
C ARG A 236 -19.76 2.87 9.89
N ILE A 237 -20.37 1.70 9.89
CA ILE A 237 -21.75 1.50 9.43
C ILE A 237 -22.69 1.66 10.62
N LYS A 238 -23.77 2.42 10.42
CA LYS A 238 -24.89 2.48 11.37
C LYS A 238 -26.18 2.11 10.68
N LYS A 239 -27.03 1.40 11.42
CA LYS A 239 -28.33 0.90 10.95
C LYS A 239 -28.20 0.01 9.69
N GLY A 240 -27.11 -0.75 9.57
CA GLY A 240 -26.80 -1.60 8.42
C GLY A 240 -27.87 -2.63 8.05
N ASN A 241 -28.64 -3.11 9.05
CA ASN A 241 -29.78 -4.00 8.82
C ASN A 241 -30.98 -3.37 8.09
N ARG A 242 -30.95 -2.04 7.87
CA ARG A 242 -32.00 -1.27 7.21
C ARG A 242 -31.75 -1.04 5.73
N ALA A 243 -30.59 -1.40 5.20
CA ALA A 243 -30.30 -1.39 3.78
C ALA A 243 -29.81 -2.77 3.33
N ARG A 244 -29.93 -3.03 2.04
CA ARG A 244 -29.35 -4.15 1.32
C ARG A 244 -28.45 -3.62 0.21
N GLY A 245 -27.45 -4.39 -0.15
CA GLY A 245 -26.51 -4.03 -1.18
C GLY A 245 -25.22 -4.82 -1.13
N THR A 246 -24.16 -4.25 -1.67
CA THR A 246 -22.79 -4.77 -1.68
C THR A 246 -21.84 -3.65 -1.25
N TYR A 247 -20.67 -4.02 -0.76
CA TYR A 247 -19.61 -3.05 -0.49
C TYR A 247 -18.25 -3.69 -0.70
N ARG A 248 -17.25 -2.85 -0.93
CA ARG A 248 -15.84 -3.20 -0.92
C ARG A 248 -15.06 -2.11 -0.20
N PHE A 249 -14.17 -2.50 0.69
CA PHE A 249 -13.34 -1.57 1.43
C PHE A 249 -11.97 -2.19 1.65
N ALA A 250 -10.93 -1.53 1.13
CA ALA A 250 -9.54 -1.94 1.33
C ALA A 250 -8.71 -0.77 1.84
N ALA A 251 -7.97 -1.01 2.91
CA ALA A 251 -7.29 0.05 3.64
C ALA A 251 -6.12 -0.47 4.48
N ILE A 252 -5.24 0.45 4.89
CA ILE A 252 -4.26 0.22 5.95
C ILE A 252 -4.85 0.76 7.25
N GLY A 253 -5.27 -0.14 8.13
CA GLY A 253 -5.88 0.18 9.41
C GLY A 253 -6.14 -1.06 10.25
N ASP A 254 -6.78 -0.85 11.40
CA ASP A 254 -7.25 -1.91 12.30
C ASP A 254 -8.65 -2.36 11.90
N PHE A 255 -8.78 -3.62 11.46
CA PHE A 255 -10.06 -4.28 11.19
C PHE A 255 -10.43 -5.08 12.44
N PRO A 256 -11.29 -4.56 13.32
CA PRO A 256 -11.37 -5.07 14.68
C PRO A 256 -12.03 -6.44 14.72
N ASP A 257 -11.42 -7.41 15.43
CA ASP A 257 -11.97 -8.76 15.67
C ASP A 257 -13.38 -8.75 16.29
N THR A 258 -13.80 -7.62 16.89
CA THR A 258 -15.18 -7.45 17.36
C THR A 258 -16.20 -7.32 16.23
N SER A 259 -15.76 -7.04 15.01
CA SER A 259 -16.54 -6.84 13.79
C SER A 259 -16.40 -7.96 12.77
N TYR A 260 -15.37 -8.81 12.86
CA TYR A 260 -15.03 -9.77 11.82
C TYR A 260 -14.65 -11.13 12.41
N ASP A 261 -15.02 -12.20 11.71
CA ASP A 261 -14.35 -13.48 11.84
C ASP A 261 -13.13 -13.52 10.88
N PRO A 262 -12.15 -14.42 11.08
CA PRO A 262 -10.93 -14.46 10.26
C PRO A 262 -11.13 -14.64 8.75
N ILE A 263 -12.31 -15.06 8.30
CA ILE A 263 -12.66 -15.24 6.88
C ILE A 263 -13.29 -13.99 6.26
N ASP A 264 -13.67 -12.99 7.07
CA ASP A 264 -14.38 -11.80 6.61
C ASP A 264 -13.43 -10.68 6.16
N THR A 265 -12.12 -10.87 6.35
CA THR A 265 -11.05 -9.97 5.94
C THR A 265 -9.93 -10.76 5.29
N GLU A 266 -9.37 -10.25 4.21
CA GLU A 266 -8.24 -10.86 3.51
C GLU A 266 -7.10 -9.83 3.36
N PRO A 267 -5.83 -10.26 3.29
CA PRO A 267 -4.74 -9.37 2.92
C PRO A 267 -4.99 -8.74 1.54
N TYR A 268 -4.73 -7.44 1.40
CA TYR A 268 -4.85 -6.74 0.12
C TYR A 268 -3.71 -5.71 -0.01
N PRO A 269 -2.97 -5.66 -1.13
CA PRO A 269 -1.81 -4.80 -1.30
C PRO A 269 -2.19 -3.34 -1.56
N VAL A 270 -2.72 -2.66 -0.54
CA VAL A 270 -2.96 -1.20 -0.55
C VAL A 270 -1.65 -0.46 -0.84
N VAL A 271 -0.59 -0.86 -0.14
CA VAL A 271 0.81 -0.54 -0.47
C VAL A 271 1.51 -1.84 -0.86
N PRO A 272 1.69 -2.10 -2.16
CA PRO A 272 2.36 -3.31 -2.64
C PRO A 272 3.80 -3.38 -2.18
N ALA A 273 4.26 -4.56 -1.79
CA ALA A 273 5.66 -4.87 -1.60
C ALA A 273 6.16 -5.68 -2.80
N VAL A 274 7.25 -5.24 -3.45
CA VAL A 274 7.82 -5.91 -4.62
C VAL A 274 9.21 -6.40 -4.26
N ASP A 275 9.43 -7.70 -4.36
CA ASP A 275 10.76 -8.30 -4.25
C ASP A 275 11.50 -8.07 -5.57
N VAL A 276 12.61 -7.35 -5.49
CA VAL A 276 13.47 -7.01 -6.62
C VAL A 276 14.82 -7.70 -6.44
N THR A 277 15.12 -8.59 -7.37
CA THR A 277 16.46 -9.16 -7.54
C THR A 277 17.13 -8.52 -8.74
N TYR A 278 18.34 -7.99 -8.55
CA TYR A 278 19.13 -7.42 -9.63
C TYR A 278 20.53 -8.04 -9.63
N ASP A 279 20.86 -8.69 -10.74
CA ASP A 279 22.11 -9.38 -10.97
C ASP A 279 22.89 -8.70 -12.10
N THR A 280 24.16 -8.42 -11.86
CA THR A 280 25.12 -7.95 -12.86
C THR A 280 26.40 -8.78 -12.77
N PRO A 281 27.28 -8.75 -13.78
CA PRO A 281 28.55 -9.47 -13.72
C PRO A 281 29.44 -9.07 -12.52
N SER A 282 29.22 -7.90 -11.92
CA SER A 282 30.04 -7.34 -10.84
C SER A 282 29.36 -7.29 -9.48
N ALA A 283 28.03 -7.43 -9.41
CA ALA A 283 27.26 -7.26 -8.19
C ALA A 283 25.86 -7.91 -8.32
N SER A 284 25.34 -8.44 -7.23
CA SER A 284 23.98 -8.96 -7.10
C SER A 284 23.38 -8.40 -5.81
N TYR A 285 22.11 -7.99 -5.86
CA TYR A 285 21.35 -7.65 -4.66
C TYR A 285 19.90 -8.13 -4.76
N ASN A 286 19.31 -8.38 -3.60
CA ASN A 286 17.90 -8.71 -3.45
C ASN A 286 17.31 -7.82 -2.35
N ARG A 287 16.17 -7.17 -2.63
CA ARG A 287 15.51 -6.28 -1.69
C ARG A 287 14.00 -6.26 -1.91
N THR A 288 13.25 -5.99 -0.85
CA THR A 288 11.80 -5.73 -0.93
C THR A 288 11.57 -4.22 -0.97
N VAL A 289 10.88 -3.73 -2.00
CA VAL A 289 10.52 -2.33 -2.19
C VAL A 289 9.05 -2.15 -1.86
N PHE A 290 8.72 -1.23 -0.95
CA PHE A 290 7.35 -0.77 -0.76
C PHE A 290 7.01 0.27 -1.81
N VAL A 291 6.03 -0.04 -2.65
CA VAL A 291 5.63 0.82 -3.76
C VAL A 291 4.59 1.80 -3.24
N GLU A 292 5.03 3.02 -2.95
CA GLU A 292 4.11 4.12 -2.71
C GLU A 292 3.38 4.43 -4.01
N VAL A 293 2.11 4.02 -4.07
CA VAL A 293 1.19 4.56 -5.07
C VAL A 293 0.96 6.01 -4.63
N GLY A 294 1.30 7.00 -5.44
CA GLY A 294 0.98 8.40 -5.12
C GLY A 294 -0.52 8.61 -5.24
N ASP A 295 -1.12 9.37 -4.33
CA ASP A 295 -2.40 10.03 -4.62
C ASP A 295 -1.99 11.29 -5.43
N GLU A 296 -2.18 11.28 -6.75
CA GLU A 296 -1.97 12.49 -7.58
C GLU A 296 -3.06 13.54 -7.33
#